data_AF-A0A3N4I0J5-F1
#
_entry.id   AF-A0A3N4I0J5-F1
#
_cell.length_a   1.000
_cell.length_b   1.000
_cell.length_c   1.000
_cell.angle_alpha   90.00
_cell.angle_beta   90.00
_cell.angle_gamma   90.00
#
_symmetry.space_group_name_H-M   'P 1'
#
loop_
_entity.id
_entity.type
_entity.pdbx_description
1 polymer ?
#
loop_
_entity_poly.entity_id
_entity_poly.type
_entity_poly.pdbx_seq_one_letter_code
_entity_poly.pdbx_strand_id
1 'polypeptide(L)'
;MSLNESKDIDGTDKVFINWLELPAGDSHNEIPLWQHGEWYSRETLPDNSTLEHTGFPIRFPKRFRTEPKVVLFLSGINTDCTTDLTFFIYASDTSRNGFKLVIDIWNNSKLHGLKVSWVAYASESLPGVCSGSVDTHSFRKNSEPQHYNTSYVSFPTGMFTKPPKVLAGLDYLDFESGKELNIRTFVSNVSIHGMCWHANSSGGTVNRGTGVFWVAYASESVNGVYSGSASTLSFRSESDPQHHNMGYVAFPSGKFTKPPKVMIGLDQLHLAGGTEQNIKAFVSNVSTSGMCWNADSWGDTVNYSAGISFLAIEED
;
A
#
# COMPACT_ATOMS: atom_id res chain seq x y z
N MET A 1 9.77 34.65 25.14
CA MET A 1 9.47 36.10 25.25
C MET A 1 9.16 36.54 23.82
N SER A 2 7.92 36.64 23.34
CA SER A 2 6.71 37.31 23.84
C SER A 2 5.47 36.42 23.67
N LEU A 3 4.51 36.54 24.59
CA LEU A 3 3.19 35.91 24.57
C LEU A 3 2.20 36.80 23.80
N ASN A 4 1.28 36.20 23.05
CA ASN A 4 -0.02 36.81 22.73
C ASN A 4 -1.09 35.90 23.33
N GLU A 5 -1.78 36.39 24.35
CA GLU A 5 -2.97 35.76 24.93
C GLU A 5 -4.23 36.29 24.22
N SER A 6 -5.14 35.40 23.84
CA SER A 6 -6.56 35.73 23.65
C SER A 6 -7.40 34.79 24.50
N LYS A 7 -8.28 35.34 25.36
CA LYS A 7 -9.15 34.59 26.27
C LYS A 7 -10.53 34.33 25.67
N ASP A 8 -11.04 33.13 25.98
CA ASP A 8 -12.21 32.42 25.46
C ASP A 8 -13.59 32.93 25.88
N ILE A 9 -14.64 32.36 25.24
CA ILE A 9 -15.96 32.13 25.84
C ILE A 9 -16.37 30.65 25.59
N ASP A 10 -15.59 29.70 26.10
CA ASP A 10 -16.10 28.46 26.72
C ASP A 10 -14.91 27.78 27.43
N GLY A 11 -14.91 27.83 28.77
CA GLY A 11 -13.74 27.66 29.62
C GLY A 11 -13.11 26.26 29.68
N THR A 12 -12.55 25.79 28.57
CA THR A 12 -11.56 24.71 28.55
C THR A 12 -10.41 25.06 27.62
N ASP A 13 -9.31 25.54 28.21
CA ASP A 13 -8.00 25.61 27.56
C ASP A 13 -7.58 24.19 27.12
N LYS A 14 -7.85 23.81 25.88
CA LYS A 14 -7.14 22.68 25.26
C LYS A 14 -5.78 23.16 24.81
N VAL A 15 -4.84 23.20 25.76
CA VAL A 15 -3.42 23.33 25.45
C VAL A 15 -2.98 22.03 24.77
N PHE A 16 -2.81 22.07 23.45
CA PHE A 16 -2.04 21.05 22.75
C PHE A 16 -0.56 21.30 23.04
N ILE A 17 -0.08 20.68 24.12
CA ILE A 17 1.36 20.59 24.39
C ILE A 17 1.92 19.54 23.43
N ASN A 18 2.55 19.98 22.36
CA ASN A 18 3.49 19.14 21.60
C ASN A 18 4.67 18.84 22.53
N TRP A 19 4.64 17.67 23.16
CA TRP A 19 5.76 17.17 23.94
C TRP A 19 6.95 16.95 23.00
N LEU A 20 7.94 17.83 23.14
CA LEU A 20 9.37 17.50 23.19
C LEU A 20 9.77 16.26 22.35
N GLU A 21 10.07 16.47 21.08
CA GLU A 21 11.00 15.58 20.37
C GLU A 21 12.36 15.74 21.06
N LEU A 22 12.69 14.81 21.96
CA LEU A 22 14.08 14.58 22.30
C LEU A 22 14.79 14.24 20.98
N PRO A 23 15.93 14.88 20.62
CA PRO A 23 16.68 14.45 19.46
C PRO A 23 16.93 12.95 19.63
N ALA A 24 16.41 12.15 18.70
CA ALA A 24 16.64 10.72 18.68
C ALA A 24 18.16 10.55 18.78
N GLY A 25 18.61 9.94 19.90
CA GLY A 25 20.02 9.84 20.22
C GLY A 25 20.77 9.33 19.00
N ASP A 26 21.76 10.11 18.60
CA ASP A 26 22.65 9.90 17.47
C ASP A 26 23.33 8.52 17.54
N SER A 27 22.68 7.47 17.05
CA SER A 27 23.36 6.45 16.25
C SER A 27 23.46 6.94 14.81
N HIS A 28 24.04 8.14 14.63
CA HIS A 28 24.04 8.93 13.39
C HIS A 28 24.87 8.33 12.23
N ASN A 29 25.40 7.13 12.35
CA ASN A 29 26.34 6.56 11.37
C ASN A 29 25.82 5.37 10.57
N GLU A 30 24.64 4.82 10.88
CA GLU A 30 24.08 3.73 10.08
C GLU A 30 23.18 4.28 8.97
N ILE A 31 23.64 4.07 7.73
CA ILE A 31 22.91 4.42 6.51
C ILE A 31 21.79 3.38 6.34
N PRO A 32 20.51 3.79 6.30
CA PRO A 32 19.40 2.85 6.21
C PRO A 32 19.42 2.12 4.86
N LEU A 33 19.20 0.79 4.89
CA LEU A 33 18.95 -0.01 3.69
C LEU A 33 17.47 -0.01 3.30
N TRP A 34 16.59 0.06 4.30
CA TRP A 34 15.14 0.13 4.18
C TRP A 34 14.60 1.24 5.06
N GLN A 35 13.53 1.87 4.60
CA GLN A 35 12.64 2.68 5.43
C GLN A 35 11.21 2.44 4.96
N HIS A 36 10.26 2.54 5.86
CA HIS A 36 8.86 2.32 5.55
C HIS A 36 7.98 3.42 6.17
N GLY A 37 6.73 3.48 5.74
CA GLY A 37 5.73 4.30 6.39
C GLY A 37 4.36 4.13 5.78
N GLU A 38 3.42 4.91 6.31
CA GLU A 38 2.07 5.00 5.80
C GLU A 38 1.70 6.47 5.63
N TRP A 39 0.78 6.73 4.71
CA TRP A 39 0.14 8.01 4.54
C TRP A 39 -1.36 7.81 4.49
N TYR A 40 -2.09 8.60 5.25
CA TYR A 40 -3.55 8.58 5.26
C TYR A 40 -4.10 9.99 5.09
N SER A 41 -4.86 10.19 4.02
CA SER A 41 -5.55 11.46 3.71
C SER A 41 -6.33 12.03 4.90
N ARG A 42 -7.09 11.22 5.65
CA ARG A 42 -7.90 11.71 6.78
C ARG A 42 -7.08 12.19 7.98
N GLU A 43 -5.80 11.85 8.05
CA GLU A 43 -4.88 12.40 9.07
C GLU A 43 -4.16 13.65 8.56
N THR A 44 -4.18 13.88 7.24
CA THR A 44 -3.42 14.96 6.58
C THR A 44 -4.29 16.14 6.17
N LEU A 45 -5.56 15.88 5.84
CA LEU A 45 -6.48 16.85 5.28
C LEU A 45 -7.65 17.13 6.24
N PRO A 46 -8.31 18.31 6.13
CA PRO A 46 -9.50 18.62 6.91
C PRO A 46 -10.61 17.58 6.70
N ASP A 47 -11.41 17.36 7.73
CA ASP A 47 -12.60 16.50 7.64
C ASP A 47 -13.52 16.95 6.50
N ASN A 48 -14.06 15.97 5.75
CA ASN A 48 -14.93 16.13 4.57
C ASN A 48 -14.27 16.69 3.30
N SER A 49 -12.94 16.84 3.22
CA SER A 49 -12.29 17.15 1.94
C SER A 49 -12.38 15.96 0.97
N THR A 50 -12.83 16.18 -0.26
CA THR A 50 -12.55 15.28 -1.38
C THR A 50 -11.11 15.47 -1.84
N LEU A 51 -10.42 14.38 -2.11
CA LEU A 51 -9.10 14.41 -2.71
C LEU A 51 -9.21 14.96 -4.14
N GLU A 52 -8.32 15.89 -4.46
CA GLU A 52 -8.06 16.38 -5.82
C GLU A 52 -6.68 15.89 -6.26
N HIS A 53 -6.34 16.08 -7.53
CA HIS A 53 -4.96 15.84 -8.00
C HIS A 53 -3.97 16.62 -7.12
N THR A 54 -3.22 15.90 -6.28
CA THR A 54 -2.42 16.50 -5.22
C THR A 54 -1.15 15.70 -5.01
N GLY A 55 -0.08 16.40 -4.63
CA GLY A 55 1.16 15.78 -4.21
C GLY A 55 1.54 16.12 -2.78
N PHE A 56 1.93 15.12 -2.00
CA PHE A 56 2.24 15.23 -0.59
C PHE A 56 3.73 14.92 -0.35
N PRO A 57 4.50 15.83 0.27
CA PRO A 57 5.89 15.55 0.58
C PRO A 57 5.99 14.53 1.72
N ILE A 58 6.68 13.42 1.48
CA ILE A 58 7.00 12.40 2.48
C ILE A 58 8.50 12.49 2.79
N ARG A 59 8.83 12.71 4.07
CA ARG A 59 10.22 12.75 4.54
C ARG A 59 10.64 11.39 5.06
N PHE A 60 11.82 10.95 4.68
CA PHE A 60 12.43 9.78 5.29
C PHE A 60 12.95 10.12 6.69
N PRO A 61 12.67 9.29 7.72
CA PRO A 61 13.24 9.48 9.06
C PRO A 61 14.77 9.60 9.07
N LYS A 62 15.46 8.83 8.22
CA LYS A 62 16.91 8.87 8.01
C LYS A 62 17.20 9.17 6.53
N ARG A 63 18.26 9.91 6.25
CA ARG A 63 18.68 10.14 4.85
C ARG A 63 19.35 8.89 4.27
N PHE A 64 19.06 8.57 3.01
CA PHE A 64 19.81 7.55 2.27
C PHE A 64 21.16 8.09 1.77
N ARG A 65 22.07 7.18 1.42
CA ARG A 65 23.36 7.54 0.80
C ARG A 65 23.19 8.04 -0.63
N THR A 66 22.39 7.32 -1.41
CA THR A 66 21.98 7.63 -2.78
C THR A 66 20.46 7.59 -2.87
N GLU A 67 19.91 8.05 -4.00
CA GLU A 67 18.46 8.09 -4.20
C GLU A 67 17.88 6.67 -4.08
N PRO A 68 16.94 6.42 -3.15
CA PRO A 68 16.35 5.10 -2.99
C PRO A 68 15.30 4.84 -4.07
N LYS A 69 14.94 3.57 -4.26
CA LYS A 69 13.71 3.21 -4.96
C LYS A 69 12.55 3.20 -3.98
N VAL A 70 11.40 3.73 -4.39
CA VAL A 70 10.17 3.78 -3.58
C VAL A 70 9.12 2.88 -4.21
N VAL A 71 8.48 2.07 -3.37
CA VAL A 71 7.36 1.19 -3.71
C VAL A 71 6.16 1.64 -2.89
N LEU A 72 5.01 1.78 -3.54
CA LEU A 72 3.76 2.21 -2.94
C LEU A 72 2.71 1.13 -3.14
N PHE A 73 1.96 0.79 -2.10
CA PHE A 73 0.74 0.00 -2.21
C PHE A 73 -0.45 0.77 -1.68
N LEU A 74 -1.56 0.66 -2.39
CA LEU A 74 -2.88 1.04 -1.90
C LEU A 74 -3.23 0.16 -0.69
N SER A 75 -3.48 0.78 0.46
CA SER A 75 -3.91 0.08 1.68
C SER A 75 -5.27 0.54 2.16
N GLY A 76 -5.96 1.45 1.46
CA GLY A 76 -7.36 1.75 1.75
C GLY A 76 -7.96 2.78 0.81
N ILE A 77 -9.26 2.67 0.61
CA ILE A 77 -10.09 3.56 -0.21
C ILE A 77 -11.34 3.97 0.57
N ASN A 78 -11.79 5.18 0.31
CA ASN A 78 -13.01 5.76 0.86
C ASN A 78 -13.67 6.57 -0.25
N THR A 79 -14.75 6.05 -0.82
CA THR A 79 -15.43 6.63 -1.99
C THR A 79 -16.90 6.25 -1.99
N ASP A 80 -17.72 7.13 -2.55
CA ASP A 80 -19.10 6.82 -2.87
C ASP A 80 -19.20 5.95 -4.14
N CYS A 81 -20.42 5.55 -4.51
CA CYS A 81 -20.70 4.76 -5.73
C CYS A 81 -21.23 5.60 -6.90
N THR A 82 -21.21 6.93 -6.78
CA THR A 82 -21.88 7.85 -7.71
C THR A 82 -21.00 8.27 -8.88
N THR A 83 -19.68 8.17 -8.73
CA THR A 83 -18.70 8.47 -9.79
C THR A 83 -17.70 7.34 -9.94
N ASP A 84 -17.08 7.26 -11.11
CA ASP A 84 -16.14 6.20 -11.45
C ASP A 84 -14.97 6.22 -10.46
N LEU A 85 -14.49 5.03 -10.06
CA LEU A 85 -13.33 4.91 -9.19
C LEU A 85 -12.08 4.98 -10.05
N THR A 86 -11.56 6.19 -10.24
CA THR A 86 -10.38 6.43 -11.08
C THR A 86 -9.29 7.19 -10.35
N PHE A 87 -8.16 6.53 -10.09
CA PHE A 87 -6.96 7.17 -9.55
C PHE A 87 -5.67 6.38 -9.81
N PHE A 88 -4.54 7.05 -9.65
CA PHE A 88 -3.20 6.48 -9.71
C PHE A 88 -2.32 7.07 -8.59
N ILE A 89 -1.65 6.21 -7.82
CA ILE A 89 -0.63 6.62 -6.86
C ILE A 89 0.76 6.30 -7.37
N TYR A 90 1.67 7.26 -7.28
CA TYR A 90 3.09 7.05 -7.59
C TYR A 90 3.98 7.98 -6.79
N ALA A 91 5.25 7.61 -6.67
CA ALA A 91 6.28 8.45 -6.10
C ALA A 91 6.91 9.30 -7.20
N SER A 92 6.97 10.62 -6.99
CA SER A 92 7.73 11.56 -7.81
C SER A 92 8.77 12.28 -6.95
N ASP A 93 9.66 13.04 -7.60
CA ASP A 93 10.65 13.91 -6.91
C ASP A 93 11.43 13.19 -5.79
N THR A 94 11.77 11.92 -6.04
CA THR A 94 12.51 11.10 -5.08
C THR A 94 13.90 11.66 -4.88
N SER A 95 14.32 11.70 -3.62
CA SER A 95 15.64 12.16 -3.22
C SER A 95 16.12 11.35 -2.03
N ARG A 96 17.35 11.61 -1.59
CA ARG A 96 17.90 10.97 -0.38
C ARG A 96 17.12 11.28 0.90
N ASN A 97 16.29 12.33 0.91
CA ASN A 97 15.60 12.83 2.11
C ASN A 97 14.11 12.50 2.12
N GLY A 98 13.56 12.01 1.01
CA GLY A 98 12.13 11.80 0.88
C GLY A 98 11.70 11.72 -0.58
N PHE A 99 10.39 11.66 -0.78
CA PHE A 99 9.74 11.68 -2.09
C PHE A 99 8.44 12.48 -2.01
N LYS A 100 7.82 12.74 -3.15
CA LYS A 100 6.47 13.28 -3.24
C LYS A 100 5.51 12.15 -3.60
N LEU A 101 4.57 11.85 -2.71
CA LEU A 101 3.45 10.97 -3.01
C LEU A 101 2.46 11.74 -3.90
N VAL A 102 2.29 11.33 -5.14
CA VAL A 102 1.32 11.92 -6.07
C VAL A 102 0.08 11.03 -6.15
N ILE A 103 -1.09 11.67 -6.10
CA ILE A 103 -2.39 11.03 -6.30
C ILE A 103 -3.04 11.71 -7.49
N ASP A 104 -3.03 11.04 -8.63
CA ASP A 104 -3.71 11.49 -9.85
C ASP A 104 -5.14 10.99 -9.83
N ILE A 105 -6.10 11.89 -9.94
CA ILE A 105 -7.54 11.61 -9.95
C ILE A 105 -8.11 12.21 -11.21
N TRP A 106 -8.90 11.45 -11.96
CA TRP A 106 -9.55 11.92 -13.20
C TRP A 106 -11.02 11.52 -13.24
N ASN A 107 -11.70 11.75 -14.37
CA ASN A 107 -13.12 11.40 -14.62
C ASN A 107 -14.12 11.83 -13.53
N ASN A 108 -13.83 12.88 -12.77
CA ASN A 108 -14.63 13.36 -11.64
C ASN A 108 -14.81 12.30 -10.52
N SER A 109 -13.87 11.38 -10.37
CA SER A 109 -13.82 10.43 -9.25
C SER A 109 -13.83 11.18 -7.91
N LYS A 110 -14.66 10.72 -6.97
CA LYS A 110 -14.85 11.33 -5.65
C LYS A 110 -14.21 10.49 -4.56
N LEU A 111 -12.89 10.61 -4.44
CA LEU A 111 -12.16 9.99 -3.33
C LEU A 111 -12.27 10.84 -2.07
N HIS A 112 -13.07 10.40 -1.10
CA HIS A 112 -13.14 11.01 0.23
C HIS A 112 -11.97 10.58 1.14
N GLY A 113 -11.17 9.62 0.70
CA GLY A 113 -9.97 9.23 1.40
C GLY A 113 -9.22 8.09 0.72
N LEU A 114 -7.92 8.12 0.93
CA LEU A 114 -6.97 7.14 0.43
C LEU A 114 -5.94 6.86 1.52
N LYS A 115 -5.60 5.58 1.70
CA LYS A 115 -4.48 5.13 2.53
C LYS A 115 -3.45 4.45 1.65
N VAL A 116 -2.19 4.84 1.80
CA VAL A 116 -1.05 4.33 1.05
C VAL A 116 0.01 3.87 2.03
N SER A 117 0.52 2.66 1.86
CA SER A 117 1.70 2.20 2.58
C SER A 117 2.89 2.19 1.63
N TRP A 118 4.08 2.51 2.13
CA TRP A 118 5.27 2.67 1.30
C TRP A 118 6.50 2.02 1.93
N VAL A 119 7.41 1.62 1.05
CA VAL A 119 8.77 1.23 1.42
C VAL A 119 9.77 1.88 0.46
N ALA A 120 10.85 2.40 1.01
CA ALA A 120 11.99 2.93 0.29
C ALA A 120 13.22 2.08 0.58
N TYR A 121 14.03 1.78 -0.44
CA TYR A 121 15.23 0.97 -0.27
C TYR A 121 16.42 1.46 -1.10
N ALA A 122 17.61 1.29 -0.53
CA ALA A 122 18.87 1.73 -1.12
C ALA A 122 19.31 0.77 -2.24
N SER A 123 18.74 0.86 -3.45
CA SER A 123 18.93 -0.14 -4.51
C SER A 123 20.39 -0.39 -4.92
N GLU A 124 21.29 0.59 -4.76
CA GLU A 124 22.72 0.42 -5.04
C GLU A 124 23.47 -0.31 -3.93
N SER A 125 22.99 -0.21 -2.68
CA SER A 125 23.62 -0.80 -1.49
C SER A 125 22.91 -2.08 -1.02
N LEU A 126 21.77 -2.42 -1.62
CA LEU A 126 20.96 -3.59 -1.29
C LEU A 126 20.81 -4.50 -2.51
N PRO A 127 21.82 -5.34 -2.81
CA PRO A 127 21.76 -6.28 -3.92
C PRO A 127 20.68 -7.35 -3.70
N GLY A 128 20.14 -7.88 -4.80
CA GLY A 128 19.10 -8.90 -4.75
C GLY A 128 17.72 -8.35 -4.40
N VAL A 129 17.48 -7.04 -4.59
CA VAL A 129 16.16 -6.42 -4.49
C VAL A 129 15.92 -5.57 -5.74
N CYS A 130 14.79 -5.78 -6.41
CA CYS A 130 14.31 -4.90 -7.48
C CYS A 130 12.80 -4.68 -7.37
N SER A 131 12.32 -3.59 -7.97
CA SER A 131 10.92 -3.21 -7.99
C SER A 131 10.57 -2.53 -9.31
N GLY A 132 9.27 -2.43 -9.57
CA GLY A 132 8.72 -1.69 -10.69
C GLY A 132 7.20 -1.61 -10.59
N SER A 133 6.59 -0.93 -11.56
CA SER A 133 5.15 -0.88 -11.74
C SER A 133 4.78 -1.31 -13.16
N VAL A 134 3.58 -1.83 -13.30
CA VAL A 134 2.99 -2.28 -14.57
C VAL A 134 1.50 -1.99 -14.53
N ASP A 135 0.91 -1.76 -15.70
CA ASP A 135 -0.53 -1.53 -15.82
C ASP A 135 -1.09 -2.25 -17.05
N THR A 136 -2.43 -2.33 -17.09
CA THR A 136 -3.16 -2.92 -18.22
C THR A 136 -3.03 -2.13 -19.51
N HIS A 137 -2.69 -0.84 -19.44
CA HIS A 137 -2.54 0.03 -20.61
C HIS A 137 -1.33 -0.32 -21.46
N SER A 138 -0.38 -1.04 -20.88
CA SER A 138 0.77 -1.61 -21.60
C SER A 138 0.39 -2.58 -22.74
N PHE A 139 -0.80 -3.18 -22.72
CA PHE A 139 -1.24 -4.15 -23.74
C PHE A 139 -2.71 -4.05 -24.17
N ARG A 140 -3.53 -3.20 -23.54
CA ARG A 140 -4.91 -2.94 -23.98
C ARG A 140 -5.36 -1.50 -23.74
N LYS A 141 -6.46 -1.09 -24.38
CA LYS A 141 -7.06 0.25 -24.23
C LYS A 141 -8.16 0.24 -23.16
N ASN A 142 -8.46 1.41 -22.58
CA ASN A 142 -9.55 1.56 -21.59
C ASN A 142 -10.94 1.27 -22.20
N SER A 143 -11.10 1.51 -23.52
CA SER A 143 -12.34 1.24 -24.26
C SER A 143 -12.65 -0.24 -24.43
N GLU A 144 -11.73 -1.12 -24.04
CA GLU A 144 -11.83 -2.57 -24.15
C GLU A 144 -11.63 -3.18 -22.75
N PRO A 145 -12.60 -3.01 -21.83
CA PRO A 145 -12.49 -3.57 -20.49
C PRO A 145 -12.42 -5.10 -20.54
N GLN A 146 -11.54 -5.68 -19.73
CA GLN A 146 -11.27 -7.11 -19.72
C GLN A 146 -11.16 -7.63 -18.29
N HIS A 147 -11.70 -8.84 -18.07
CA HIS A 147 -11.59 -9.54 -16.80
C HIS A 147 -10.22 -10.19 -16.59
N TYR A 148 -9.60 -10.69 -17.65
CA TYR A 148 -8.31 -11.38 -17.57
C TYR A 148 -7.20 -10.46 -18.07
N ASN A 149 -6.35 -10.02 -17.15
CA ASN A 149 -5.26 -9.10 -17.43
C ASN A 149 -3.96 -9.74 -16.93
N THR A 150 -3.13 -10.19 -17.87
CA THR A 150 -1.82 -10.76 -17.55
C THR A 150 -0.79 -10.33 -18.58
N SER A 151 0.41 -10.03 -18.09
CA SER A 151 1.57 -9.79 -18.94
C SER A 151 2.85 -10.22 -18.20
N TYR A 152 3.97 -10.21 -18.92
CA TYR A 152 5.28 -10.59 -18.39
C TYR A 152 6.15 -9.35 -18.18
N VAL A 153 6.88 -9.32 -17.08
CA VAL A 153 7.91 -8.30 -16.81
C VAL A 153 9.24 -8.96 -16.49
N SER A 154 10.31 -8.47 -17.12
CA SER A 154 11.67 -8.96 -16.90
C SER A 154 12.30 -8.33 -15.66
N PHE A 155 13.03 -9.14 -14.90
CA PHE A 155 13.96 -8.61 -13.90
C PHE A 155 15.26 -8.14 -14.57
N PRO A 156 16.02 -7.23 -13.94
CA PRO A 156 17.34 -6.87 -14.44
C PRO A 156 18.23 -8.11 -14.59
N THR A 157 18.97 -8.20 -15.70
CA THR A 157 19.85 -9.35 -15.99
C THR A 157 20.84 -9.58 -14.86
N GLY A 158 20.95 -10.82 -14.39
CA GLY A 158 21.87 -11.20 -13.30
C GLY A 158 21.42 -10.76 -11.91
N MET A 159 20.24 -10.15 -11.75
CA MET A 159 19.71 -9.73 -10.44
C MET A 159 19.52 -10.93 -9.48
N PHE A 160 19.12 -12.08 -10.03
CA PHE A 160 18.76 -13.24 -9.25
C PHE A 160 19.46 -14.49 -9.78
N THR A 161 19.96 -15.32 -8.86
CA THR A 161 20.52 -16.65 -9.16
C THR A 161 19.55 -17.79 -8.86
N LYS A 162 18.47 -17.49 -8.13
CA LYS A 162 17.32 -18.36 -7.84
C LYS A 162 16.04 -17.53 -7.96
N PRO A 163 14.88 -18.14 -8.28
CA PRO A 163 13.62 -17.39 -8.33
C PRO A 163 13.38 -16.59 -7.05
N PRO A 164 13.19 -15.25 -7.13
CA PRO A 164 12.97 -14.41 -5.95
C PRO A 164 11.60 -14.63 -5.33
N LYS A 165 11.41 -14.13 -4.12
CA LYS A 165 10.07 -13.85 -3.60
C LYS A 165 9.59 -12.55 -4.22
N VAL A 166 8.33 -12.51 -4.66
CA VAL A 166 7.74 -11.33 -5.27
C VAL A 166 6.40 -11.03 -4.63
N LEU A 167 6.19 -9.76 -4.36
CA LEU A 167 4.98 -9.19 -3.80
C LEU A 167 4.40 -8.20 -4.79
N ALA A 168 3.07 -8.12 -4.88
CA ALA A 168 2.35 -7.21 -5.73
C ALA A 168 1.23 -6.52 -4.94
N GLY A 169 0.96 -5.26 -5.25
CA GLY A 169 -0.13 -4.50 -4.66
C GLY A 169 -0.68 -3.49 -5.66
N LEU A 170 -1.92 -3.08 -5.44
CA LEU A 170 -2.62 -2.15 -6.33
C LEU A 170 -2.06 -0.72 -6.18
N ASP A 171 -1.92 0.01 -7.28
CA ASP A 171 -1.52 1.42 -7.32
C ASP A 171 -2.35 2.29 -8.30
N TYR A 172 -3.00 1.68 -9.29
CA TYR A 172 -3.91 2.34 -10.22
C TYR A 172 -5.23 1.58 -10.29
N LEU A 173 -6.35 2.31 -10.26
CA LEU A 173 -7.70 1.77 -10.47
C LEU A 173 -8.46 2.67 -11.47
N ASP A 174 -9.11 2.09 -12.48
CA ASP A 174 -10.08 2.74 -13.38
C ASP A 174 -11.28 1.80 -13.54
N PHE A 175 -12.31 2.02 -12.71
CA PHE A 175 -13.49 1.17 -12.60
C PHE A 175 -14.78 1.99 -12.71
N GLU A 176 -15.78 1.41 -13.37
CA GLU A 176 -17.10 2.05 -13.52
C GLU A 176 -17.86 2.12 -12.20
N SER A 177 -18.49 3.27 -11.96
CA SER A 177 -19.38 3.53 -10.84
C SER A 177 -20.59 2.60 -10.77
N GLY A 178 -21.09 2.38 -9.55
CA GLY A 178 -22.27 1.57 -9.29
C GLY A 178 -22.13 0.08 -9.61
N LYS A 179 -21.01 -0.36 -10.18
CA LYS A 179 -20.69 -1.78 -10.43
C LYS A 179 -19.98 -2.39 -9.23
N GLU A 180 -19.99 -3.71 -9.19
CA GLU A 180 -19.17 -4.49 -8.26
C GLU A 180 -17.69 -4.13 -8.44
N LEU A 181 -16.95 -3.99 -7.34
CA LEU A 181 -15.49 -3.87 -7.37
C LEU A 181 -14.88 -5.21 -6.99
N ASN A 182 -14.62 -6.03 -8.01
CA ASN A 182 -14.03 -7.35 -7.90
C ASN A 182 -12.74 -7.39 -8.70
N ILE A 183 -11.61 -7.30 -8.01
CA ILE A 183 -10.27 -7.25 -8.60
C ILE A 183 -9.31 -8.03 -7.71
N ARG A 184 -8.40 -8.79 -8.34
CA ARG A 184 -7.32 -9.50 -7.67
C ARG A 184 -6.03 -9.34 -8.45
N THR A 185 -4.98 -8.88 -7.78
CA THR A 185 -3.61 -8.92 -8.28
C THR A 185 -2.81 -10.02 -7.61
N PHE A 186 -1.98 -10.69 -8.40
CA PHE A 186 -1.02 -11.69 -7.94
C PHE A 186 0.06 -11.89 -9.00
N VAL A 187 1.07 -12.66 -8.65
CA VAL A 187 2.20 -12.99 -9.54
C VAL A 187 2.27 -14.49 -9.77
N SER A 188 2.72 -14.90 -10.94
CA SER A 188 2.95 -16.29 -11.29
C SER A 188 4.18 -16.44 -12.19
N ASN A 189 4.58 -17.68 -12.49
CA ASN A 189 5.70 -17.98 -13.40
C ASN A 189 6.99 -17.22 -13.05
N VAL A 190 7.25 -17.05 -11.75
CA VAL A 190 8.44 -16.35 -11.25
C VAL A 190 9.68 -17.20 -11.55
N SER A 191 10.63 -16.60 -12.27
CA SER A 191 11.93 -17.17 -12.58
C SER A 191 13.03 -16.18 -12.22
N ILE A 192 14.29 -16.53 -12.47
CA ILE A 192 15.39 -15.57 -12.32
C ILE A 192 15.32 -14.41 -13.33
N HIS A 193 14.58 -14.58 -14.43
CA HIS A 193 14.52 -13.62 -15.53
C HIS A 193 13.34 -12.66 -15.43
N GLY A 194 12.33 -12.95 -14.61
CA GLY A 194 11.10 -12.19 -14.55
C GLY A 194 9.93 -12.97 -14.00
N MET A 195 8.74 -12.43 -14.21
CA MET A 195 7.48 -12.98 -13.71
C MET A 195 6.31 -12.61 -14.62
N CYS A 196 5.22 -13.36 -14.51
CA CYS A 196 3.91 -12.93 -14.96
C CYS A 196 3.20 -12.19 -13.81
N TRP A 197 2.63 -11.03 -14.11
CA TRP A 197 1.73 -10.33 -13.20
C TRP A 197 0.28 -10.51 -13.67
N HIS A 198 -0.65 -10.39 -12.73
CA HIS A 198 -2.09 -10.52 -12.95
C HIS A 198 -2.83 -9.35 -12.29
N ALA A 199 -3.89 -8.88 -12.92
CA ALA A 199 -4.84 -7.90 -12.36
C ALA A 199 -6.26 -8.27 -12.82
N ASN A 200 -6.73 -9.43 -12.39
CA ASN A 200 -7.93 -10.05 -12.91
C ASN A 200 -9.17 -9.56 -12.15
N SER A 201 -10.20 -9.16 -12.88
CA SER A 201 -11.53 -8.88 -12.33
C SER A 201 -12.52 -9.98 -12.65
N SER A 202 -13.70 -9.96 -12.02
CA SER A 202 -14.77 -10.91 -12.31
C SER A 202 -16.15 -10.30 -12.02
N GLY A 203 -17.23 -11.09 -12.11
CA GLY A 203 -18.58 -10.66 -11.75
C GLY A 203 -19.08 -9.49 -12.59
N GLY A 204 -19.77 -8.54 -11.95
CA GLY A 204 -20.31 -7.34 -12.60
C GLY A 204 -19.29 -6.22 -12.84
N THR A 205 -18.02 -6.44 -12.54
CA THR A 205 -16.98 -5.41 -12.57
C THR A 205 -16.61 -4.97 -13.98
N VAL A 206 -16.63 -3.67 -14.23
CA VAL A 206 -16.11 -3.07 -15.46
C VAL A 206 -14.72 -2.50 -15.20
N ASN A 207 -13.69 -3.31 -15.45
CA ASN A 207 -12.28 -2.93 -15.29
C ASN A 207 -11.75 -2.25 -16.55
N ARG A 208 -11.72 -0.92 -16.57
CA ARG A 208 -11.14 -0.12 -17.66
C ARG A 208 -9.63 -0.05 -17.54
N GLY A 209 -9.09 -0.13 -16.33
CA GLY A 209 -7.67 -0.33 -16.11
C GLY A 209 -7.29 -0.66 -14.67
N THR A 210 -6.14 -1.31 -14.51
CA THR A 210 -5.56 -1.61 -13.20
C THR A 210 -4.04 -1.56 -13.30
N GLY A 211 -3.40 -0.97 -12.28
CA GLY A 211 -1.95 -1.01 -12.11
C GLY A 211 -1.56 -1.85 -10.91
N VAL A 212 -0.33 -2.33 -10.98
CA VAL A 212 0.30 -3.17 -9.98
C VAL A 212 1.72 -2.66 -9.76
N PHE A 213 2.01 -2.23 -8.53
CA PHE A 213 3.38 -2.08 -8.07
C PHE A 213 3.88 -3.43 -7.56
N TRP A 214 5.13 -3.76 -7.81
CA TRP A 214 5.75 -4.99 -7.34
C TRP A 214 7.14 -4.78 -6.75
N VAL A 215 7.50 -5.66 -5.82
CA VAL A 215 8.85 -5.75 -5.24
C VAL A 215 9.28 -7.21 -5.21
N ALA A 216 10.48 -7.47 -5.72
CA ALA A 216 11.11 -8.78 -5.78
C ALA A 216 12.39 -8.77 -4.93
N TYR A 217 12.59 -9.80 -4.12
CA TYR A 217 13.79 -9.95 -3.30
C TYR A 217 14.29 -11.39 -3.25
N ALA A 218 15.61 -11.54 -3.19
CA ALA A 218 16.27 -12.83 -3.02
C ALA A 218 16.17 -13.29 -1.55
N SER A 219 15.19 -14.13 -1.24
CA SER A 219 14.88 -14.53 0.15
C SER A 219 16.03 -15.22 0.90
N GLU A 220 16.98 -15.79 0.17
CA GLU A 220 18.16 -16.47 0.72
C GLU A 220 19.30 -15.51 1.10
N SER A 221 19.33 -14.31 0.52
CA SER A 221 20.44 -13.35 0.72
C SER A 221 20.00 -12.03 1.37
N VAL A 222 18.71 -11.73 1.39
CA VAL A 222 18.15 -10.57 2.07
C VAL A 222 17.67 -10.97 3.46
N ASN A 223 18.52 -10.72 4.46
CA ASN A 223 18.24 -11.00 5.87
C ASN A 223 17.16 -10.05 6.42
N GLY A 224 16.49 -10.48 7.50
CA GLY A 224 15.49 -9.65 8.17
C GLY A 224 14.27 -9.29 7.30
N VAL A 225 14.02 -9.99 6.20
CA VAL A 225 12.87 -9.73 5.32
C VAL A 225 11.99 -10.97 5.14
N TYR A 226 10.69 -10.82 5.36
CA TYR A 226 9.67 -11.84 5.13
C TYR A 226 8.46 -11.21 4.45
N SER A 227 7.84 -11.92 3.51
CA SER A 227 6.63 -11.46 2.81
C SER A 227 5.62 -12.58 2.69
N GLY A 228 4.38 -12.20 2.43
CA GLY A 228 3.29 -13.14 2.19
C GLY A 228 2.01 -12.43 1.82
N SER A 229 0.93 -13.20 1.79
CA SER A 229 -0.43 -12.69 1.59
C SER A 229 -1.40 -13.36 2.54
N ALA A 230 -2.55 -12.71 2.75
CA ALA A 230 -3.66 -13.25 3.51
C ALA A 230 -4.99 -12.76 2.92
N SER A 231 -6.09 -13.46 3.22
CA SER A 231 -7.41 -13.12 2.70
C SER A 231 -8.49 -13.42 3.72
N THR A 232 -9.57 -12.63 3.71
CA THR A 232 -10.74 -12.86 4.56
C THR A 232 -11.39 -14.22 4.25
N LEU A 233 -11.21 -14.72 3.02
CA LEU A 233 -11.68 -16.03 2.58
C LEU A 233 -10.97 -17.20 3.30
N SER A 234 -9.90 -16.95 4.06
CA SER A 234 -9.24 -17.99 4.86
C SER A 234 -10.02 -18.38 6.11
N PHE A 235 -10.95 -17.54 6.58
CA PHE A 235 -11.69 -17.76 7.83
C PHE A 235 -13.19 -17.47 7.74
N ARG A 236 -13.68 -16.90 6.63
CA ARG A 236 -15.12 -16.74 6.37
C ARG A 236 -15.46 -16.90 4.89
N SER A 237 -16.73 -17.20 4.60
CA SER A 237 -17.24 -17.26 3.23
C SER A 237 -17.55 -15.85 2.70
N GLU A 238 -17.56 -15.70 1.37
CA GLU A 238 -18.09 -14.51 0.70
C GLU A 238 -19.58 -14.29 0.96
N SER A 239 -20.34 -15.37 1.21
CA SER A 239 -21.77 -15.31 1.53
C SER A 239 -22.09 -14.74 2.92
N ASP A 240 -21.07 -14.52 3.74
CA ASP A 240 -21.16 -13.91 5.08
C ASP A 240 -20.25 -12.67 5.12
N PRO A 241 -20.65 -11.55 4.46
CA PRO A 241 -19.86 -10.33 4.44
C PRO A 241 -19.82 -9.69 5.83
N GLN A 242 -18.64 -9.22 6.22
CA GLN A 242 -18.38 -8.64 7.54
C GLN A 242 -17.59 -7.35 7.41
N HIS A 243 -17.93 -6.34 8.22
CA HIS A 243 -17.17 -5.09 8.28
C HIS A 243 -15.81 -5.27 8.94
N HIS A 244 -15.75 -6.00 10.05
CA HIS A 244 -14.52 -6.20 10.80
C HIS A 244 -13.91 -7.56 10.47
N ASN A 245 -12.69 -7.54 9.96
CA ASN A 245 -11.99 -8.74 9.51
C ASN A 245 -10.59 -8.73 10.05
N MET A 246 -10.26 -9.70 10.91
CA MET A 246 -8.95 -9.83 11.51
C MET A 246 -8.43 -11.26 11.33
N GLY A 247 -7.19 -11.39 10.87
CA GLY A 247 -6.47 -12.66 10.80
C GLY A 247 -5.09 -12.56 11.44
N TYR A 248 -4.45 -13.71 11.62
CA TYR A 248 -3.08 -13.80 12.15
C TYR A 248 -2.17 -14.47 11.13
N VAL A 249 -0.96 -13.93 10.98
CA VAL A 249 0.12 -14.56 10.21
C VAL A 249 1.30 -14.81 11.14
N ALA A 250 1.72 -16.07 11.22
CA ALA A 250 2.95 -16.43 11.91
C ALA A 250 4.17 -16.14 11.03
N PHE A 251 5.20 -15.53 11.61
CA PHE A 251 6.51 -15.42 10.98
C PHE A 251 7.31 -16.71 11.21
N PRO A 252 8.22 -17.09 10.28
CA PRO A 252 9.09 -18.23 10.49
C PRO A 252 9.90 -18.06 11.79
N SER A 253 10.02 -19.13 12.58
CA SER A 253 10.75 -19.09 13.85
C SER A 253 12.19 -18.61 13.65
N GLY A 254 12.62 -17.66 14.48
CA GLY A 254 13.96 -17.08 14.42
C GLY A 254 14.20 -16.15 13.22
N LYS A 255 13.16 -15.81 12.43
CA LYS A 255 13.29 -14.90 11.29
C LYS A 255 13.60 -13.47 11.71
N PHE A 256 13.08 -13.08 12.87
CA PHE A 256 13.18 -11.73 13.42
C PHE A 256 13.69 -11.80 14.87
N THR A 257 14.66 -10.93 15.19
CA THR A 257 15.20 -10.72 16.52
C THR A 257 14.45 -9.63 17.29
N LYS A 258 13.82 -8.69 16.56
CA LYS A 258 12.94 -7.65 17.08
C LYS A 258 11.66 -7.55 16.23
N PRO A 259 10.55 -6.99 16.75
CA PRO A 259 9.34 -6.83 15.96
C PRO A 259 9.63 -6.08 14.65
N PRO A 260 9.37 -6.68 13.47
CA PRO A 260 9.65 -6.03 12.20
C PRO A 260 8.68 -4.88 11.96
N LYS A 261 9.08 -3.99 11.06
CA LYS A 261 8.19 -3.01 10.44
C LYS A 261 7.48 -3.66 9.27
N VAL A 262 6.19 -3.38 9.08
CA VAL A 262 5.38 -4.05 8.07
C VAL A 262 4.73 -3.03 7.14
N MET A 263 4.99 -3.19 5.84
CA MET A 263 4.19 -2.59 4.77
C MET A 263 3.10 -3.57 4.37
N ILE A 264 1.89 -3.06 4.12
CA ILE A 264 0.72 -3.84 3.71
C ILE A 264 0.03 -3.15 2.53
N GLY A 265 -0.53 -3.92 1.62
CA GLY A 265 -1.30 -3.43 0.48
C GLY A 265 -2.47 -4.34 0.17
N LEU A 266 -3.53 -3.79 -0.39
CA LEU A 266 -4.65 -4.55 -0.92
C LEU A 266 -4.21 -5.25 -2.20
N ASP A 267 -4.43 -6.56 -2.26
CA ASP A 267 -4.19 -7.38 -3.46
C ASP A 267 -5.47 -8.07 -3.97
N GLN A 268 -6.56 -8.00 -3.20
CA GLN A 268 -7.88 -8.46 -3.60
C GLN A 268 -8.95 -7.57 -2.99
N LEU A 269 -9.94 -7.21 -3.79
CA LEU A 269 -11.16 -6.54 -3.40
C LEU A 269 -12.34 -7.25 -4.07
N HIS A 270 -13.38 -7.56 -3.31
CA HIS A 270 -14.68 -7.99 -3.81
C HIS A 270 -15.75 -7.28 -2.97
N LEU A 271 -16.17 -6.13 -3.44
CA LEU A 271 -17.13 -5.24 -2.78
C LEU A 271 -18.38 -5.10 -3.65
N ALA A 272 -19.56 -5.06 -3.03
CA ALA A 272 -20.82 -4.96 -3.77
C ALA A 272 -20.95 -3.64 -4.54
N GLY A 273 -21.57 -3.71 -5.72
CA GLY A 273 -21.93 -2.52 -6.49
C GLY A 273 -23.08 -1.74 -5.87
N GLY A 274 -23.22 -0.48 -6.28
CA GLY A 274 -24.31 0.41 -5.85
C GLY A 274 -24.24 0.87 -4.38
N THR A 275 -23.14 0.58 -3.69
CA THR A 275 -22.86 1.01 -2.31
C THR A 275 -21.48 1.65 -2.23
N GLU A 276 -21.20 2.37 -1.15
CA GLU A 276 -19.87 2.91 -0.86
C GLU A 276 -18.77 1.83 -1.02
N GLN A 277 -17.57 2.23 -1.40
CA GLN A 277 -16.41 1.32 -1.55
C GLN A 277 -15.38 1.65 -0.48
N ASN A 278 -15.78 1.51 0.79
CA ASN A 278 -15.00 1.92 1.93
C ASN A 278 -14.27 0.72 2.54
N ILE A 279 -12.94 0.70 2.45
CA ILE A 279 -12.13 -0.38 3.01
C ILE A 279 -10.73 0.11 3.38
N LYS A 280 -10.16 -0.44 4.44
CA LYS A 280 -8.77 -0.22 4.83
C LYS A 280 -8.13 -1.51 5.33
N ALA A 281 -6.89 -1.71 4.91
CA ALA A 281 -5.98 -2.71 5.40
C ALA A 281 -4.95 -2.08 6.36
N PHE A 282 -4.66 -2.78 7.45
CA PHE A 282 -3.64 -2.37 8.41
C PHE A 282 -3.17 -3.57 9.24
N VAL A 283 -2.01 -3.43 9.87
CA VAL A 283 -1.47 -4.45 10.78
C VAL A 283 -1.58 -3.98 12.22
N SER A 284 -1.58 -4.95 13.14
CA SER A 284 -1.57 -4.72 14.59
C SER A 284 -0.85 -5.87 15.28
N ASN A 285 -0.50 -5.71 16.57
CA ASN A 285 0.11 -6.76 17.39
C ASN A 285 1.35 -7.41 16.73
N VAL A 286 2.20 -6.60 16.09
CA VAL A 286 3.40 -7.09 15.43
C VAL A 286 4.43 -7.50 16.48
N SER A 287 4.93 -8.72 16.36
CA SER A 287 5.95 -9.32 17.21
C SER A 287 7.00 -10.04 16.36
N THR A 288 8.04 -10.58 16.97
CA THR A 288 9.02 -11.43 16.26
C THR A 288 8.40 -12.73 15.72
N SER A 289 7.26 -13.16 16.27
CA SER A 289 6.61 -14.44 15.95
C SER A 289 5.46 -14.31 14.96
N GLY A 290 5.00 -13.10 14.67
CA GLY A 290 3.88 -12.86 13.77
C GLY A 290 3.22 -11.52 13.95
N MET A 291 2.09 -11.35 13.29
CA MET A 291 1.28 -10.13 13.31
C MET A 291 -0.20 -10.46 13.13
N CYS A 292 -1.06 -9.57 13.63
CA CYS A 292 -2.45 -9.50 13.20
C CYS A 292 -2.55 -8.57 11.97
N TRP A 293 -3.36 -8.96 11.01
CA TRP A 293 -3.74 -8.11 9.88
C TRP A 293 -5.24 -7.89 9.89
N ASN A 294 -5.67 -6.73 9.40
CA ASN A 294 -7.07 -6.35 9.30
C ASN A 294 -7.41 -5.90 7.88
N ALA A 295 -8.65 -6.12 7.45
CA ALA A 295 -9.22 -5.61 6.22
C ALA A 295 -10.67 -5.15 6.47
N ASP A 296 -10.78 -3.98 7.08
CA ASP A 296 -12.04 -3.49 7.62
C ASP A 296 -12.77 -2.59 6.63
N SER A 297 -14.08 -2.78 6.49
CA SER A 297 -14.97 -1.86 5.79
C SER A 297 -15.88 -1.11 6.77
N TRP A 298 -16.57 -0.07 6.31
CA TRP A 298 -17.52 0.70 7.11
C TRP A 298 -18.60 1.34 6.22
N GLY A 299 -19.56 2.02 6.85
CA GLY A 299 -20.70 2.63 6.15
C GLY A 299 -21.57 1.57 5.49
N ASP A 300 -22.06 1.84 4.28
CA ASP A 300 -22.94 0.90 3.55
C ASP A 300 -22.18 -0.14 2.73
N THR A 301 -20.85 -0.21 2.87
CA THR A 301 -20.00 -1.11 2.08
C THR A 301 -20.25 -2.57 2.43
N VAL A 302 -20.65 -3.37 1.45
CA VAL A 302 -20.74 -4.84 1.59
C VAL A 302 -19.43 -5.48 1.12
N ASN A 303 -18.62 -5.95 2.08
CA ASN A 303 -17.31 -6.58 1.83
C ASN A 303 -17.42 -8.11 1.73
N TYR A 304 -17.64 -8.62 0.52
CA TYR A 304 -17.65 -10.07 0.26
C TYR A 304 -16.28 -10.69 0.50
N SER A 305 -15.20 -10.06 0.02
CA SER A 305 -13.85 -10.45 0.40
C SER A 305 -12.81 -9.36 0.21
N ALA A 306 -11.73 -9.45 0.97
CA ALA A 306 -10.53 -8.66 0.80
C ALA A 306 -9.28 -9.51 0.98
N GLY A 307 -8.22 -9.15 0.29
CA GLY A 307 -6.91 -9.76 0.41
C GLY A 307 -5.83 -8.71 0.57
N ILE A 308 -4.77 -9.10 1.26
CA ILE A 308 -3.63 -8.26 1.56
C ILE A 308 -2.33 -8.96 1.17
N SER A 309 -1.41 -8.18 0.65
CA SER A 309 -0.02 -8.51 0.44
C SER A 309 0.83 -7.71 1.44
N PHE A 310 1.78 -8.35 2.11
CA PHE A 310 2.62 -7.69 3.12
C PHE A 310 4.11 -7.97 2.95
N LEU A 311 4.92 -7.00 3.39
CA LEU A 311 6.38 -7.05 3.48
C LEU A 311 6.81 -6.64 4.89
N ALA A 312 7.35 -7.58 5.66
CA ALA A 312 7.89 -7.39 6.99
C ALA A 312 9.42 -7.28 6.92
N ILE A 313 9.97 -6.19 7.47
CA ILE A 313 11.38 -5.84 7.45
C ILE A 313 11.83 -5.55 8.88
N GLU A 314 12.83 -6.28 9.36
CA GLU A 314 13.59 -5.90 10.54
C GLU A 314 14.58 -4.81 10.13
N GLU A 315 14.22 -3.56 10.43
CA GLU A 315 15.10 -2.40 10.22
C GLU A 315 16.13 -2.32 11.35
N ASP A 316 17.36 -1.95 11.02
CA ASP A 316 18.49 -1.80 11.95
C ASP A 316 18.26 -0.71 13.02
#